data_AF-A0AAD3XY14-F1
#
_entry.id   AF-A0AAD3XY14-F1
#
_cell.length_a   1.000
_cell.length_b   1.000
_cell.length_c   1.000
_cell.angle_alpha   90.00
_cell.angle_beta   90.00
_cell.angle_gamma   90.00
#
_symmetry.space_group_name_H-M   'P 1'
#
loop_
_entity.id
_entity.type
_entity.pdbx_description
1 polymer ?
#
loop_
_entity_poly.entity_id
_entity_poly.type
_entity_poly.pdbx_seq_one_letter_code
_entity_poly.pdbx_strand_id
1 'polypeptide(L)'
;MEVKRGSIGRAALLMIAVWLCGGGCAPWAEAMTASECKMERRVLINACKPVILMQPPTPFCCQRIRVTPAECICSVITPKLAPLVNVEYAIQVVESCGRQVQRHFKCGSITTP
;
A
#
# COMPACT_ATOMS: atom_id res chain seq x y z
N MET A 1 53.58 -26.12 -10.53
CA MET A 1 53.47 -24.66 -10.31
C MET A 1 51.99 -24.33 -10.23
N GLU A 2 51.62 -23.75 -9.10
CA GLU A 2 50.26 -23.64 -8.57
C GLU A 2 49.33 -22.88 -9.50
N VAL A 3 48.28 -23.56 -9.96
CA VAL A 3 47.09 -22.90 -10.50
C VAL A 3 46.57 -21.99 -9.37
N LYS A 4 46.61 -20.67 -9.57
CA LYS A 4 46.13 -19.61 -8.66
C LYS A 4 44.63 -19.80 -8.35
N ARG A 5 44.36 -20.78 -7.49
CA ARG A 5 43.06 -21.29 -7.03
C ARG A 5 42.60 -20.42 -5.88
N GLY A 6 42.17 -19.18 -6.15
CA GLY A 6 41.68 -18.33 -5.07
C GLY A 6 41.08 -16.99 -5.46
N SER A 7 41.46 -16.40 -6.60
CA SER A 7 41.00 -15.05 -6.96
C SER A 7 40.09 -15.04 -8.19
N ILE A 8 40.41 -15.82 -9.23
CA ILE A 8 39.68 -15.82 -10.51
C ILE A 8 38.27 -16.42 -10.34
N GLY A 9 38.14 -17.48 -9.54
CA GLY A 9 36.85 -18.12 -9.27
C GLY A 9 35.91 -17.23 -8.45
N ARG A 10 36.43 -16.44 -7.50
CA ARG A 10 35.64 -15.50 -6.70
C ARG A 10 35.16 -14.32 -7.54
N ALA A 11 36.03 -13.76 -8.38
CA ALA A 11 35.65 -12.69 -9.29
C ALA A 11 34.61 -13.16 -10.32
N ALA A 12 34.80 -14.34 -10.91
CA ALA A 12 33.82 -14.92 -11.85
C ALA A 12 32.48 -15.23 -11.16
N LEU A 13 32.49 -15.79 -9.95
CA LEU A 13 31.28 -16.04 -9.16
C LEU A 13 30.56 -14.75 -8.77
N LEU A 14 31.29 -13.69 -8.40
CA LEU A 14 30.71 -12.38 -8.10
C LEU A 14 30.11 -11.74 -9.36
N MET A 15 30.78 -11.84 -10.51
CA MET A 15 30.26 -11.30 -11.78
C MET A 15 29.03 -12.08 -12.27
N ILE A 16 28.99 -13.40 -12.09
CA ILE A 16 27.80 -14.24 -12.38
C ILE A 16 26.65 -13.92 -11.42
N ALA A 17 26.93 -13.74 -10.12
CA ALA A 17 25.92 -13.34 -9.14
C ALA A 17 25.36 -11.93 -9.42
N VAL A 18 26.22 -10.99 -9.86
CA VAL A 18 25.80 -9.63 -10.26
C VAL A 18 25.04 -9.64 -11.59
N TRP A 19 25.36 -10.54 -12.53
CA TRP A 19 24.53 -10.75 -13.73
C TRP A 19 23.17 -11.40 -13.39
N LEU A 20 23.13 -12.35 -12.45
CA LEU A 20 21.90 -12.97 -11.96
C LEU A 20 21.03 -12.00 -11.14
N CYS A 21 21.62 -11.06 -10.39
CA CYS A 21 20.90 -10.02 -9.64
C CYS A 21 20.71 -8.70 -10.42
N GLY A 22 21.42 -8.50 -11.53
CA GLY A 22 21.46 -7.25 -12.30
C GLY A 22 20.36 -7.12 -13.35
N GLY A 23 19.65 -8.21 -13.65
CA GLY A 23 18.46 -8.22 -14.49
C GLY A 23 17.19 -7.88 -13.72
N GLY A 24 17.10 -6.65 -13.20
CA GLY A 24 15.83 -6.06 -12.80
C GLY A 24 15.18 -6.63 -11.54
N CYS A 25 15.77 -6.40 -10.38
CA CYS A 25 14.94 -6.13 -9.20
C CYS A 25 14.43 -4.68 -9.33
N ALA A 26 13.59 -4.44 -10.34
CA ALA A 26 12.62 -3.35 -10.22
C ALA A 26 11.85 -3.65 -8.91
N PRO A 27 11.53 -2.66 -8.07
CA PRO A 27 10.44 -2.82 -7.14
C PRO A 27 9.20 -2.96 -8.02
N TRP A 28 8.96 -4.17 -8.51
CA TRP A 28 7.68 -4.57 -9.01
C TRP A 28 6.73 -4.22 -7.87
N ALA A 29 5.92 -3.20 -8.13
CA ALA A 29 4.76 -2.96 -7.31
C ALA A 29 3.89 -4.20 -7.52
N GLU A 30 4.13 -5.22 -6.70
CA GLU A 30 3.21 -6.32 -6.44
C GLU A 30 1.85 -5.68 -6.21
N ALA A 31 1.01 -5.67 -7.25
CA ALA A 31 -0.37 -5.31 -7.07
C ALA A 31 -0.95 -6.34 -6.10
N MET A 32 -1.32 -5.90 -4.90
CA MET A 32 -1.87 -6.78 -3.87
C MET A 32 -2.97 -7.67 -4.47
N THR A 33 -2.95 -8.96 -4.14
CA THR A 33 -3.98 -9.87 -4.61
C THR A 33 -5.34 -9.48 -4.03
N ALA A 34 -6.43 -9.87 -4.70
CA ALA A 34 -7.79 -9.59 -4.20
C ALA A 34 -8.04 -10.16 -2.79
N SER A 35 -7.43 -11.29 -2.46
CA SER A 35 -7.46 -11.91 -1.13
C SER A 35 -6.74 -11.10 -0.06
N GLU A 36 -5.57 -10.56 -0.39
CA GLU A 36 -4.82 -9.68 0.52
C GLU A 36 -5.58 -8.38 0.75
N CYS A 37 -6.08 -7.75 -0.30
CA CYS A 37 -6.94 -6.57 -0.17
C CYS A 37 -8.17 -6.86 0.72
N LYS A 38 -8.78 -8.05 0.64
CA LYS A 38 -9.92 -8.41 1.49
C LYS A 38 -9.54 -8.47 2.97
N MET A 39 -8.37 -9.02 3.30
CA MET A 39 -7.87 -9.05 4.67
C MET A 39 -7.48 -7.65 5.15
N GLU A 40 -6.67 -6.94 4.37
CA GLU A 40 -6.19 -5.60 4.69
C GLU A 40 -7.34 -4.62 4.94
N ARG A 41 -8.38 -4.70 4.10
CA ARG A 41 -9.64 -3.97 4.23
C ARG A 41 -10.37 -4.27 5.54
N ARG A 42 -10.51 -5.55 5.92
CA ARG A 42 -11.18 -5.90 7.19
C ARG A 42 -10.45 -5.30 8.38
N VAL A 43 -9.12 -5.39 8.38
CA VAL A 43 -8.29 -4.83 9.45
C VAL A 43 -8.43 -3.31 9.49
N LEU A 44 -8.40 -2.63 8.34
CA LEU A 44 -8.61 -1.19 8.25
C LEU A 44 -9.97 -0.76 8.80
N ILE A 45 -11.05 -1.40 8.34
CA ILE A 45 -12.41 -1.08 8.80
C ILE A 45 -12.53 -1.28 10.31
N ASN A 46 -11.97 -2.37 10.85
CA ASN A 46 -12.04 -2.63 12.28
C ASN A 46 -11.22 -1.63 13.11
N ALA A 47 -10.03 -1.25 12.62
CA ALA A 47 -9.15 -0.27 13.27
C ALA A 47 -9.77 1.13 13.29
N CYS A 48 -10.45 1.51 12.20
CA CYS A 48 -10.97 2.85 11.99
C CYS A 48 -12.46 3.01 12.32
N LYS A 49 -13.08 2.05 13.02
CA LYS A 49 -14.46 2.19 13.55
C LYS A 49 -14.71 3.50 14.30
N PRO A 50 -13.80 4.01 15.15
CA PRO A 50 -14.02 5.30 15.84
C PRO A 50 -14.20 6.47 14.88
N VAL A 51 -13.49 6.47 13.74
CA VAL A 51 -13.59 7.52 12.72
C VAL A 51 -15.00 7.59 12.13
N ILE A 52 -15.69 6.45 12.01
CA ILE A 52 -17.09 6.41 11.54
C ILE A 52 -18.01 7.17 12.51
N LEU A 53 -17.69 7.16 13.80
CA LEU A 53 -18.39 7.90 14.85
C LEU A 53 -17.89 9.35 15.01
N MET A 54 -17.20 9.88 14.00
CA MET A 54 -16.54 11.20 14.01
C MET A 54 -15.51 11.40 15.14
N GLN A 55 -14.96 10.31 15.68
CA GLN A 55 -13.90 10.37 16.69
C GLN A 55 -12.52 10.46 16.02
N PRO A 56 -11.51 11.05 16.69
CA PRO A 56 -10.17 11.12 16.14
C PRO A 56 -9.59 9.73 15.85
N PRO A 57 -8.75 9.58 14.81
CA PRO A 57 -8.17 8.30 14.46
C PRO A 57 -7.20 7.83 15.54
N THR A 58 -7.24 6.53 15.85
CA THR A 58 -6.24 5.91 16.73
C THR A 58 -4.91 5.74 15.99
N PRO A 59 -3.77 5.59 16.70
CA PRO A 59 -2.48 5.34 16.07
C PRO A 59 -2.49 4.10 15.16
N PHE A 60 -3.22 3.06 15.58
CA PHE A 60 -3.39 1.84 14.78
C PHE A 60 -4.23 2.11 13.51
N CYS A 61 -5.31 2.89 13.60
CA CYS A 61 -6.06 3.30 12.41
C CYS A 61 -5.17 4.08 11.43
N CYS A 62 -4.39 5.05 11.90
CA CYS A 62 -3.47 5.80 11.03
C CYS A 62 -2.40 4.90 10.39
N GLN A 63 -1.85 3.94 11.12
CA GLN A 63 -0.93 2.96 10.54
C GLN A 63 -1.59 2.20 9.40
N ARG A 64 -2.83 1.73 9.58
CA ARG A 64 -3.59 1.01 8.56
C ARG A 64 -3.91 1.89 7.35
N ILE A 65 -4.24 3.17 7.54
CA ILE A 65 -4.46 4.14 6.46
C ILE A 65 -3.19 4.32 5.60
N ARG A 66 -2.00 4.29 6.21
CA ARG A 66 -0.73 4.46 5.51
C ARG A 66 -0.34 3.25 4.66
N VAL A 67 -0.56 2.05 5.18
CA VAL A 67 -0.10 0.79 4.54
C VAL A 67 -1.12 0.18 3.59
N THR A 68 -2.42 0.41 3.82
CA THR A 68 -3.47 -0.16 2.96
C THR A 68 -3.55 0.63 1.66
N PRO A 69 -3.36 0.00 0.49
CA PRO A 69 -3.56 0.68 -0.79
C PRO A 69 -5.01 1.17 -0.93
N ALA A 70 -5.22 2.37 -1.46
CA ALA A 70 -6.56 2.92 -1.66
C ALA A 70 -7.43 2.02 -2.55
N GLU A 71 -6.80 1.36 -3.53
CA GLU A 71 -7.39 0.40 -4.47
C GLU A 71 -8.11 -0.75 -3.74
N CYS A 72 -7.52 -1.23 -2.63
CA CYS A 72 -8.11 -2.27 -1.80
C CYS A 72 -9.39 -1.83 -1.08
N ILE A 73 -9.71 -0.54 -1.03
CA ILE A 73 -10.87 0.00 -0.29
C ILE A 73 -11.97 0.44 -1.26
N CYS A 74 -11.60 0.89 -2.47
CA CYS A 74 -12.53 1.46 -3.44
C CYS A 74 -13.69 0.56 -3.84
N SER A 75 -13.50 -0.77 -3.84
CA SER A 75 -14.60 -1.71 -4.12
C SER A 75 -15.64 -1.83 -2.99
N VAL A 76 -15.40 -1.27 -1.79
CA VAL A 76 -16.43 -1.12 -0.74
C VAL A 76 -17.29 0.10 -0.98
N ILE A 77 -16.76 1.13 -1.64
CA ILE A 77 -17.44 2.41 -1.86
C ILE A 77 -18.48 2.24 -2.98
N THR A 78 -19.55 1.54 -2.63
CA THR A 78 -20.70 1.28 -3.50
C THR A 78 -21.64 2.49 -3.53
N PRO A 79 -22.52 2.60 -4.53
CA PRO A 79 -23.46 3.72 -4.64
C PRO A 79 -24.43 3.80 -3.46
N LYS A 80 -24.66 2.67 -2.77
CA LYS A 80 -25.49 2.61 -1.56
C LYS A 80 -24.78 3.12 -0.32
N LEU A 81 -23.44 3.05 -0.29
CA LEU A 81 -22.62 3.52 0.83
C LEU A 81 -22.12 4.95 0.64
N ALA A 82 -21.88 5.38 -0.60
CA ALA A 82 -21.38 6.72 -0.92
C ALA A 82 -22.17 7.87 -0.26
N PRO A 83 -23.52 7.84 -0.17
CA PRO A 83 -24.29 8.90 0.48
C PRO A 83 -24.06 9.01 2.00
N LEU A 84 -23.53 7.96 2.63
CA LEU A 84 -23.26 7.92 4.07
C LEU A 84 -21.85 8.41 4.42
N VAL A 85 -21.00 8.65 3.42
CA VAL A 85 -19.59 9.01 3.61
C VAL A 85 -19.43 10.52 3.45
N ASN A 86 -19.01 11.20 4.52
CA ASN A 86 -18.53 12.57 4.42
C ASN A 86 -17.12 12.56 3.82
N VAL A 87 -17.03 12.91 2.54
CA VAL A 87 -15.77 12.89 1.77
C VAL A 87 -14.75 13.87 2.35
N GLU A 88 -15.18 15.07 2.72
CA GLU A 88 -14.32 16.11 3.29
C GLU A 88 -13.69 15.67 4.60
N TYR A 89 -14.51 15.08 5.49
CA TYR A 89 -14.03 14.52 6.75
C TYR A 89 -13.08 13.35 6.54
N ALA A 90 -13.38 12.46 5.58
CA ALA A 90 -12.49 11.34 5.25
C ALA A 90 -11.13 11.83 4.73
N ILE A 91 -11.10 12.88 3.90
CA ILE A 91 -9.85 13.50 3.42
C ILE A 91 -9.07 14.05 4.61
N GLN A 92 -9.71 14.83 5.48
CA GLN A 92 -9.06 15.38 6.68
C GLN A 92 -8.45 14.30 7.58
N VAL A 93 -9.14 13.17 7.77
CA VAL A 93 -8.61 12.04 8.55
C VAL A 93 -7.39 11.42 7.87
N VAL A 94 -7.43 11.19 6.56
CA VAL A 94 -6.31 10.61 5.82
C VAL A 94 -5.08 11.53 5.85
N GLU A 95 -5.29 12.83 5.67
CA GLU A 95 -4.24 13.86 5.72
C GLU A 95 -3.66 14.03 7.12
N SER A 96 -4.50 14.04 8.16
CA SER A 96 -4.04 14.09 9.56
C SER A 96 -3.22 12.85 9.95
N CYS A 97 -3.52 11.70 9.35
CA CYS A 97 -2.70 10.51 9.46
C CYS A 97 -1.40 10.58 8.62
N GLY A 98 -1.12 11.67 7.90
CA GLY A 98 0.13 11.87 7.15
C GLY A 98 0.17 11.18 5.78
N ARG A 99 -0.99 10.88 5.19
CA ARG A 99 -1.10 10.36 3.83
C ARG A 99 -1.76 11.41 2.95
N GLN A 100 -1.15 11.72 1.80
CA GLN A 100 -1.78 12.63 0.84
C GLN A 100 -2.86 11.92 0.02
N VAL A 101 -3.98 12.61 -0.19
CA VAL A 101 -5.06 12.17 -1.06
C VAL A 101 -4.82 12.73 -2.46
N GLN A 102 -4.89 11.85 -3.47
CA GLN A 102 -4.80 12.30 -4.86
C GLN A 102 -6.07 13.08 -5.22
N ARG A 103 -5.90 14.24 -5.87
CA ARG A 103 -7.02 15.04 -6.38
C ARG A 103 -7.68 14.34 -7.56
N HIS A 104 -8.99 14.52 -7.70
CA HIS A 104 -9.78 13.93 -8.79
C HIS A 104 -9.63 12.41 -8.93
N PHE A 105 -9.35 11.72 -7.82
CA PHE A 105 -9.20 10.28 -7.77
C PHE A 105 -10.57 9.62 -7.60
N LYS A 106 -10.91 8.72 -8.53
CA LYS A 106 -12.16 7.97 -8.48
C LYS A 106 -11.97 6.70 -7.65
N CYS A 107 -12.70 6.60 -6.55
CA CYS A 107 -12.69 5.45 -5.66
C CYS A 107 -14.10 4.87 -5.52
N GLY A 108 -14.39 3.85 -6.34
CA GLY A 108 -15.73 3.28 -6.43
C GLY A 108 -16.73 4.31 -6.96
N SER A 109 -17.68 4.70 -6.11
CA SER A 109 -18.76 5.66 -6.45
C SER A 109 -18.48 7.09 -5.98
N ILE A 110 -17.35 7.33 -5.31
CA ILE A 110 -16.92 8.67 -4.84
C ILE A 110 -15.75 9.14 -5.71
N THR A 111 -15.67 10.44 -5.95
CA THR A 111 -14.49 11.09 -6.56
C THR A 111 -14.01 12.18 -5.61
N THR A 112 -12.71 12.22 -5.34
CA THR A 112 -12.12 13.31 -4.54
C THR A 112 -12.17 14.63 -5.31
N PRO A 113 -12.39 15.77 -4.62
CA PRO A 113 -12.39 17.08 -5.27
C PRO A 113 -11.01 17.49 -5.79
#